data_AF-A0A7W1VCJ1-F1
#
_entry.id   AF-A0A7W1VCJ1-F1
#
_cell.length_a   1.000
_cell.length_b   1.000
_cell.length_c   1.000
_cell.angle_alpha   90.00
_cell.angle_beta   90.00
_cell.angle_gamma   90.00
#
_symmetry.space_group_name_H-M   'P 1'
#
loop_
_entity.id
_entity.type
_entity.pdbx_description
1 polymer ?
#
loop_
_entity_poly.entity_id
_entity_poly.type
_entity_poly.pdbx_seq_one_letter_code
_entity_poly.pdbx_strand_id
1 'polypeptide(L)'
;MTENNQKQLPKFETLDALTDFFDENDLGEYTEQMPEANFEVNLKRRKYFVAIDEEISEKLSEISKRERQPSEIIVNSWLREKISSYSEKI
;
A
#
# COMPACT_ATOMS: atom_id res chain seq x y z
N MET A 1 -38.56 -21.51 0.13
CA MET A 1 -38.78 -20.27 -0.63
C MET A 1 -37.49 -19.47 -0.57
N THR A 2 -36.65 -19.60 -1.60
CA THR A 2 -35.95 -18.51 -2.32
C THR A 2 -35.39 -19.18 -3.57
N GLU A 3 -35.75 -18.70 -4.76
CA GLU A 3 -35.33 -19.28 -6.03
C GLU A 3 -33.82 -19.11 -6.20
N ASN A 4 -33.11 -20.23 -6.39
CA ASN A 4 -31.66 -20.25 -6.57
C ASN A 4 -31.32 -19.92 -8.03
N ASN A 5 -31.34 -18.64 -8.38
CA ASN A 5 -30.91 -18.18 -9.70
C ASN A 5 -29.41 -17.86 -9.63
N GLN A 6 -28.55 -18.88 -9.52
CA GLN A 6 -27.09 -18.70 -9.47
C GLN A 6 -26.64 -18.08 -10.79
N LYS A 7 -26.32 -16.78 -10.78
CA LYS A 7 -25.71 -16.10 -11.92
C LYS A 7 -24.37 -16.74 -12.20
N GLN A 8 -24.14 -17.20 -13.43
CA GLN A 8 -22.85 -17.78 -13.80
C GLN A 8 -21.85 -16.68 -14.17
N LEU A 9 -20.60 -16.83 -13.75
CA LEU A 9 -19.53 -15.93 -14.11
C LEU A 9 -19.26 -16.06 -15.62
N PRO A 10 -19.38 -14.98 -16.41
CA PRO A 10 -19.16 -15.04 -17.85
C PRO A 10 -17.68 -15.24 -18.18
N LYS A 11 -17.40 -15.72 -19.40
CA LYS A 11 -16.04 -15.81 -19.92
C LYS A 11 -15.69 -14.50 -20.63
N PHE A 12 -14.51 -13.97 -20.33
CA PHE A 12 -13.99 -12.74 -20.92
C PHE A 12 -12.91 -13.07 -21.94
N GLU A 13 -13.00 -12.47 -23.14
CA GLU A 13 -11.99 -12.62 -24.19
C GLU A 13 -10.85 -11.58 -24.08
N THR A 14 -11.10 -10.47 -23.37
CA THR A 14 -10.14 -9.37 -23.16
C THR A 14 -10.11 -8.93 -21.71
N LEU A 15 -9.00 -8.30 -21.31
CA LEU A 15 -8.87 -7.71 -19.97
C LEU A 15 -9.85 -6.54 -19.79
N ASP A 16 -10.01 -5.69 -20.79
CA ASP A 16 -10.94 -4.55 -20.73
C ASP A 16 -12.38 -5.01 -20.45
N ALA A 17 -12.85 -6.08 -21.11
CA ALA A 17 -14.19 -6.61 -20.88
C ALA A 17 -14.37 -7.20 -19.46
N LEU A 18 -13.31 -7.74 -18.87
CA LEU A 18 -13.30 -8.17 -17.47
C LEU A 18 -13.38 -6.97 -16.53
N THR A 19 -12.63 -5.90 -16.84
CA THR A 19 -12.64 -4.66 -16.06
C THR A 19 -14.00 -3.97 -16.10
N ASP A 20 -14.60 -3.83 -17.29
CA ASP A 20 -15.93 -3.25 -17.44
C ASP A 20 -16.98 -4.05 -16.63
N PHE A 21 -16.88 -5.39 -16.66
CA PHE A 21 -17.74 -6.24 -15.85
C PHE A 21 -17.51 -6.07 -14.34
N PHE A 22 -16.25 -5.93 -13.91
CA PHE A 22 -15.88 -5.69 -12.52
C PHE A 22 -16.43 -4.37 -11.99
N ASP A 23 -16.42 -3.32 -12.81
CA ASP A 23 -16.92 -2.00 -12.42
C ASP A 23 -18.45 -1.99 -12.28
N GLU A 24 -19.15 -2.78 -13.10
CA GLU A 24 -20.62 -2.83 -13.13
C GLU A 24 -21.23 -3.90 -12.20
N ASN A 25 -20.45 -4.88 -11.73
CA ASN A 25 -20.96 -6.05 -11.00
C ASN A 25 -20.20 -6.32 -9.70
N ASP A 26 -20.91 -6.75 -8.66
CA ASP A 26 -20.28 -7.24 -7.42
C ASP A 26 -19.73 -8.66 -7.63
N LEU A 27 -18.40 -8.79 -7.64
CA LEU A 27 -17.72 -10.08 -7.74
C LEU A 27 -17.96 -11.00 -6.53
N GLY A 28 -18.37 -10.45 -5.38
CA GLY A 28 -18.74 -11.23 -4.20
C GLY A 28 -19.85 -12.24 -4.48
N GLU A 29 -20.78 -11.92 -5.40
CA GLU A 29 -21.86 -12.83 -5.83
C GLU A 29 -21.35 -14.09 -6.56
N TYR A 30 -20.10 -14.09 -7.05
CA TYR A 30 -19.53 -15.17 -7.84
C TYR A 30 -18.44 -15.96 -7.10
N THR A 31 -18.27 -15.73 -5.79
CA THR A 31 -17.21 -16.34 -4.97
C THR A 31 -17.16 -17.87 -5.09
N GLU A 32 -18.32 -18.54 -5.12
CA GLU A 32 -18.41 -20.01 -5.25
C GLU A 32 -17.88 -20.55 -6.60
N GLN A 33 -17.79 -19.70 -7.62
CA GLN A 33 -17.35 -20.04 -8.98
C GLN A 33 -15.89 -19.66 -9.24
N MET A 34 -15.27 -18.89 -8.34
CA MET A 34 -13.88 -18.48 -8.48
C MET A 34 -12.95 -19.58 -7.94
N PRO A 35 -11.95 -20.01 -8.72
CA PRO A 35 -10.97 -20.98 -8.23
C PRO A 35 -10.10 -20.34 -7.16
N GLU A 36 -9.67 -21.15 -6.19
CA GLU A 36 -8.69 -20.73 -5.18
C GLU A 36 -7.36 -20.37 -5.87
N ALA A 37 -6.91 -19.13 -5.70
CA ALA A 37 -5.66 -18.63 -6.26
C ALA A 37 -4.62 -18.44 -5.16
N ASN A 38 -3.52 -19.19 -5.25
CA ASN A 38 -2.36 -19.02 -4.37
C ASN A 38 -1.31 -18.16 -5.07
N PHE A 39 -1.03 -16.97 -4.53
CA PHE A 39 0.00 -16.08 -5.05
C PHE A 39 0.82 -15.47 -3.92
N GLU A 40 2.12 -15.26 -4.17
CA GLU A 40 3.02 -14.61 -3.23
C GLU A 40 3.27 -13.17 -3.68
N VAL A 41 2.84 -12.21 -2.87
CA VAL A 41 3.10 -10.79 -3.13
C VAL A 41 4.41 -10.40 -2.45
N ASN A 42 5.48 -10.26 -3.23
CA ASN A 42 6.75 -9.72 -2.73
C ASN A 42 6.86 -8.21 -3.03
N LEU A 43 6.33 -7.39 -2.13
CA LEU A 43 6.50 -5.93 -2.17
C LEU A 43 7.93 -5.56 -1.75
N LYS A 44 8.86 -5.53 -2.70
CA LYS A 44 10.25 -5.12 -2.47
C LYS A 44 10.34 -3.63 -2.14
N ARG A 45 10.32 -3.28 -0.84
CA ARG A 45 10.64 -1.93 -0.38
C ARG A 45 12.15 -1.71 -0.47
N ARG A 46 12.58 -0.65 -1.16
CA ARG A 46 13.99 -0.23 -1.16
C ARG A 46 14.26 0.55 0.13
N LYS A 47 15.26 0.12 0.89
CA LYS A 47 15.76 0.84 2.07
C LYS A 47 17.08 1.52 1.72
N TYR A 48 17.20 2.79 2.04
CA TYR A 48 18.43 3.55 1.93
C TYR A 48 18.90 3.88 3.35
N PHE A 49 20.18 3.63 3.63
CA PHE A 49 20.77 3.91 4.92
C PHE A 49 21.66 5.16 4.81
N VAL A 50 21.58 6.01 5.82
CA VAL A 50 22.39 7.23 5.94
C VAL A 50 23.07 7.18 7.30
N ALA A 51 24.37 7.45 7.33
CA ALA A 51 25.10 7.59 8.58
C ALA A 51 24.67 8.90 9.28
N ILE A 52 24.45 8.83 10.59
CA ILE A 52 24.18 9.98 11.45
C ILE A 52 25.16 9.93 12.62
N ASP A 53 25.54 11.10 13.13
CA ASP A 53 26.43 11.18 14.28
C ASP A 53 25.75 10.65 15.54
N GLU A 54 26.55 10.14 16.48
CA GLU A 54 26.09 9.57 17.74
C GLU A 54 25.19 10.54 18.53
N GLU A 55 25.63 11.79 18.68
CA GLU A 55 24.87 12.83 19.38
C GLU A 55 23.49 13.09 18.73
N ILE A 56 23.40 13.00 17.41
CA ILE A 56 22.13 13.16 16.67
C ILE A 56 21.23 11.95 16.92
N SER A 57 21.80 10.75 16.89
CA SER A 57 21.09 9.49 17.15
C SER A 57 20.48 9.45 18.55
N GLU A 58 21.24 9.89 19.56
CA GLU A 58 20.77 9.97 20.95
C GLU A 58 19.58 10.91 21.09
N LYS A 59 19.70 12.15 20.58
CA LYS A 59 18.61 13.14 20.59
C LYS A 59 17.39 12.65 19.83
N LEU A 60 17.58 11.98 18.69
CA LEU A 60 16.49 11.40 17.92
C LEU A 60 15.76 10.30 18.71
N SER A 61 16.47 9.50 19.49
CA SER A 61 15.89 8.48 20.37
C SER A 61 15.00 9.11 21.45
N GLU A 62 15.45 10.21 22.07
CA GLU A 62 14.67 10.95 23.05
C GLU A 62 13.38 11.51 22.47
N ILE A 63 13.47 12.14 21.28
CA ILE A 63 12.30 12.68 20.57
C ILE A 63 11.34 11.54 20.22
N SER A 64 11.86 10.42 19.70
CA SER A 64 11.05 9.25 19.34
C SER A 64 10.24 8.72 20.53
N LYS A 65 10.85 8.66 21.72
CA LYS A 65 10.18 8.26 22.97
C LYS A 65 9.10 9.27 23.39
N ARG A 66 9.40 10.56 23.29
CA ARG A 66 8.46 11.64 23.68
C ARG A 66 7.24 11.68 22.77
N GLU A 67 7.45 11.60 21.45
CA GLU A 67 6.40 11.67 20.43
C GLU A 67 5.70 10.31 20.20
N ARG A 68 6.20 9.22 20.82
CA ARG A 68 5.71 7.84 20.63
C ARG A 68 5.68 7.40 19.16
N GLN A 69 6.65 7.88 18.39
CA GLN A 69 6.80 7.56 16.97
C GLN A 69 8.20 6.99 16.70
N PRO A 70 8.35 6.03 15.78
CA PRO A 70 9.66 5.51 15.40
C PRO A 70 10.54 6.60 14.79
N SER A 71 11.84 6.53 15.06
CA SER A 71 12.86 7.43 14.49
C SER A 71 12.79 7.52 12.96
N GLU A 72 12.50 6.40 12.28
CA GLU A 72 12.32 6.36 10.82
C GLU A 72 11.19 7.28 10.33
N ILE A 73 10.06 7.33 11.04
CA ILE A 73 8.91 8.16 10.65
C ILE A 73 9.26 9.64 10.83
N ILE A 74 9.86 9.98 11.96
CA ILE A 74 10.26 11.34 12.31
C ILE A 74 11.29 11.86 11.29
N VAL A 75 12.36 11.10 11.05
CA VAL A 75 13.41 11.46 10.09
C VAL A 75 12.84 11.64 8.68
N ASN A 76 11.98 10.72 8.23
CA ASN A 76 11.36 10.85 6.92
C ASN A 76 10.48 12.11 6.80
N SER A 77 9.74 12.49 7.85
CA SER A 77 8.96 13.73 7.84
C SER A 77 9.85 14.95 7.70
N TRP A 78 10.88 15.06 8.55
CA TRP A 78 11.82 16.18 8.51
C TRP A 78 12.56 16.29 7.18
N LEU A 79 13.00 15.16 6.62
CA LEU A 79 13.66 15.15 5.32
C LEU A 79 12.71 15.62 4.20
N ARG A 80 11.44 15.21 4.21
CA ARG A 80 10.44 15.68 3.24
C ARG A 80 10.23 17.18 3.34
N GLU A 81 10.03 17.71 4.54
CA GLU A 81 9.87 19.14 4.80
C GLU A 81 11.09 19.93 4.31
N LYS A 82 12.30 19.45 4.64
CA LYS A 82 13.54 20.11 4.21
C LYS A 82 13.74 20.07 2.70
N ILE A 83 13.52 18.93 2.06
CA ILE A 83 13.63 18.80 0.59
C ILE A 83 12.64 19.75 -0.09
N SER A 84 11.38 19.80 0.37
CA SER A 84 10.37 20.72 -0.16
C SER A 84 10.82 22.18 -0.07
N SER A 85 11.48 22.56 1.02
CA SER A 85 12.00 23.92 1.19
C SER A 85 13.16 24.29 0.25
N TYR A 86 13.85 23.30 -0.32
CA TYR A 86 14.88 23.52 -1.35
C TYR A 86 14.27 23.58 -2.75
N SER A 87 13.23 22.79 -3.04
CA SER A 87 12.56 22.83 -4.35
C SER A 87 11.79 24.14 -4.60
N GLU A 88 11.39 24.87 -3.57
CA GLU A 88 10.81 26.21 -3.70
C GLU A 88 11.85 27.31 -3.96
N LYS A 89 13.15 26.99 -3.83
CA LYS A 89 14.27 27.94 -3.96
C LYS A 89 15.12 27.70 -5.22
N ILE A 90 14.78 26.69 -6.01
CA ILE A 90 15.39 26.34 -7.30
C ILE A 90 14.39 26.70 -8.39
#